data_AF-A0A944MH48-F1
#
_entry.id   AF-A0A944MH48-F1
#
_cell.length_a   1.000
_cell.length_b   1.000
_cell.length_c   1.000
_cell.angle_alpha   90.00
_cell.angle_beta   90.00
_cell.angle_gamma   90.00
#
_symmetry.space_group_name_H-M   'P 1'
#
loop_
_entity.id
_entity.type
_entity.pdbx_description
1 polymer ?
#
loop_
_entity_poly.entity_id
_entity_poly.type
_entity_poly.pdbx_seq_one_letter_code
_entity_poly.pdbx_strand_id
1 'polypeptide(L)'
;MTYSTRLLPKLLICALLLMPGLHAWADISLDQAVEQAKQRLGGRVISAETRERDGKRVHNVRILTNEGKVRRLRINAEGGRRQHNGRR
;
A
#
# COMPACT_ATOMS: atom_id res chain seq x y z
N MET A 1 -16.31 -31.66 -49.31
CA MET A 1 -17.08 -30.69 -48.50
C MET A 1 -17.02 -31.19 -47.05
N THR A 2 -15.98 -30.84 -46.28
CA THR A 2 -15.89 -29.69 -45.35
C THR A 2 -16.88 -29.84 -44.17
N TYR A 3 -16.60 -29.63 -42.87
CA TYR A 3 -15.71 -28.71 -42.15
C TYR A 3 -15.58 -29.18 -40.67
N SER A 4 -14.36 -29.08 -40.13
CA SER A 4 -13.98 -29.33 -38.73
C SER A 4 -14.61 -28.33 -37.75
N THR A 5 -15.37 -28.81 -36.76
CA THR A 5 -15.95 -27.98 -35.69
C THR A 5 -15.14 -28.08 -34.40
N ARG A 6 -13.90 -27.57 -34.43
CA ARG A 6 -13.11 -27.24 -33.22
C ARG A 6 -13.27 -25.75 -32.89
N LEU A 7 -14.45 -25.34 -32.41
CA LEU A 7 -14.71 -23.90 -32.15
C LEU A 7 -15.36 -23.62 -30.78
N LEU A 8 -15.32 -24.57 -29.83
CA LEU A 8 -15.94 -24.37 -28.51
C LEU A 8 -15.05 -23.83 -27.36
N PRO A 9 -13.71 -23.68 -27.40
CA PRO A 9 -12.99 -23.12 -26.25
C PRO A 9 -12.78 -21.60 -26.31
N LYS A 10 -13.03 -20.95 -27.45
CA LYS A 10 -12.68 -19.53 -27.67
C LYS A 10 -13.63 -18.53 -27.01
N LEU A 11 -14.87 -18.93 -26.71
CA LEU A 11 -15.85 -18.05 -26.07
C LEU A 11 -15.68 -17.96 -24.54
N LEU A 12 -15.05 -18.94 -23.89
CA LEU A 12 -14.80 -18.93 -22.44
C LEU A 12 -13.60 -18.05 -22.03
N ILE A 13 -12.66 -17.80 -22.95
CA ILE A 13 -11.46 -17.00 -22.66
C ILE A 13 -11.77 -15.49 -22.61
N CYS A 14 -12.77 -15.02 -23.35
CA CYS A 14 -13.13 -13.60 -23.37
C CYS A 14 -13.85 -13.13 -22.10
N ALA A 15 -14.59 -14.01 -21.41
CA ALA A 15 -15.35 -13.63 -20.21
C ALA A 15 -14.46 -13.43 -18.96
N LEU A 16 -13.26 -14.03 -18.93
CA LEU A 16 -12.34 -13.94 -17.79
C LEU A 16 -11.47 -12.67 -17.81
N LEU A 17 -11.40 -11.96 -18.95
CA LEU A 17 -10.60 -10.74 -19.14
C LEU A 17 -11.34 -9.45 -18.76
N LEU A 18 -12.61 -9.53 -18.34
CA LEU A 18 -13.45 -8.37 -18.02
C LEU A 18 -13.64 -8.13 -16.52
N MET A 19 -12.70 -8.56 -15.68
CA MET A 19 -12.63 -8.14 -14.28
C MET A 19 -11.62 -6.98 -14.17
N PRO A 20 -12.02 -5.71 -14.36
CA PRO A 20 -11.19 -4.60 -13.92
C PRO A 20 -11.03 -4.76 -12.41
N GLY A 21 -9.81 -5.12 -11.99
CA GLY A 21 -9.45 -5.21 -10.59
C GLY A 21 -9.70 -3.87 -9.93
N LEU A 22 -10.83 -3.76 -9.22
CA LEU A 22 -11.10 -2.79 -8.18
C LEU A 22 -10.07 -3.01 -7.08
N HIS A 23 -8.82 -2.62 -7.34
CA HIS A 23 -7.84 -2.41 -6.30
C HIS A 23 -8.33 -1.17 -5.57
N ALA A 24 -9.30 -1.36 -4.68
CA ALA A 24 -9.62 -0.40 -3.64
C ALA A 24 -8.28 -0.10 -2.98
N TRP A 25 -7.78 1.10 -3.21
CA TRP A 25 -6.59 1.58 -2.57
C TRP A 25 -6.89 1.67 -1.09
N ALA A 26 -6.53 0.61 -0.37
CA ALA A 26 -6.60 0.64 1.07
C ALA A 26 -5.65 1.72 1.56
N ASP A 27 -6.17 2.59 2.42
CA ASP A 27 -5.36 3.57 3.11
C ASP A 27 -4.29 2.86 3.94
N ILE A 28 -3.13 3.50 4.05
CA ILE A 28 -2.07 3.03 4.94
C ILE A 28 -2.58 3.18 6.37
N SER A 29 -2.46 2.13 7.19
CA SER A 29 -2.78 2.20 8.62
C SER A 29 -1.67 2.90 9.41
N LEU A 30 -1.98 3.34 10.64
CA LEU A 30 -0.98 3.95 11.52
C LEU A 30 0.17 2.97 11.82
N ASP A 31 -0.13 1.69 12.03
CA ASP A 31 0.89 0.66 12.26
C ASP A 31 1.80 0.45 11.05
N GLN A 32 1.23 0.44 9.84
CA GLN A 32 2.04 0.37 8.62
C GLN A 32 2.95 1.59 8.47
N ALA A 33 2.45 2.79 8.83
CA ALA A 33 3.26 3.99 8.84
C ALA A 33 4.38 3.93 9.89
N VAL A 34 4.12 3.32 11.06
CA VAL A 34 5.13 3.06 12.09
C VAL A 34 6.23 2.13 11.59
N GLU A 35 5.87 1.01 10.95
CA GLU A 35 6.84 0.07 10.40
C GLU A 35 7.68 0.71 9.29
N GLN A 36 7.06 1.48 8.39
CA GLN A 36 7.80 2.26 7.39
C GLN A 36 8.78 3.25 8.05
N ALA A 37 8.36 3.90 9.13
CA ALA A 37 9.22 4.85 9.83
C ALA A 37 10.40 4.14 10.50
N LYS A 38 10.18 2.99 11.14
CA LYS A 38 11.24 2.14 11.72
C LYS A 38 12.22 1.67 10.65
N GLN A 39 11.75 1.21 9.51
CA GLN A 39 12.60 0.77 8.40
C GLN A 39 13.48 1.90 7.84
N ARG A 40 12.97 3.14 7.82
CA ARG A 40 13.71 4.29 7.29
C ARG A 40 14.74 4.87 8.26
N LEU A 41 14.44 4.89 9.56
CA LEU A 41 15.26 5.60 10.56
C LEU A 41 15.96 4.70 11.57
N GLY A 42 15.46 3.48 11.79
CA GLY A 42 15.83 2.65 12.93
C GLY A 42 15.45 3.28 14.27
N GLY A 43 15.76 2.60 15.37
CA GLY A 43 15.56 3.12 16.72
C GLY A 43 14.15 2.89 17.30
N ARG A 44 13.78 3.69 18.30
CA ARG A 44 12.57 3.47 19.11
C ARG A 44 11.48 4.47 18.76
N VAL A 45 10.27 3.96 18.49
CA VAL A 45 9.08 4.78 18.32
C VAL A 45 8.67 5.36 19.67
N ILE A 46 8.48 6.68 19.71
CA ILE A 46 8.06 7.38 20.94
C ILE A 46 6.60 7.83 20.88
N SER A 47 6.06 8.02 19.68
CA SER A 47 4.66 8.42 19.47
C SER A 47 4.29 8.21 18.01
N ALA A 48 3.05 7.80 17.78
CA ALA A 48 2.44 7.70 16.47
C ALA A 48 0.99 8.17 16.57
N GLU A 49 0.56 9.02 15.64
CA GLU A 49 -0.81 9.54 15.61
C GLU A 49 -1.27 9.80 14.17
N THR A 50 -2.56 9.63 13.92
CA THR A 50 -3.21 10.09 12.68
C THR A 50 -3.76 11.50 12.91
N ARG A 51 -3.48 12.42 12.01
CA ARG A 51 -4.04 13.77 12.00
C ARG A 51 -4.69 14.06 10.67
N GLU A 52 -5.80 14.77 10.69
CA GLU A 52 -6.37 15.36 9.50
C GLU A 52 -5.74 16.73 9.27
N ARG A 53 -5.24 16.98 8.06
CA ARG A 53 -4.65 18.25 7.66
C ARG A 53 -5.03 18.55 6.21
N ASP A 54 -5.65 19.71 5.99
CA ASP A 54 -6.09 20.16 4.67
C ASP A 54 -6.99 19.11 3.97
N GLY A 55 -7.88 18.46 4.75
CA GLY A 55 -8.78 17.41 4.27
C GLY A 55 -8.10 16.07 3.97
N LYS A 56 -6.83 15.89 4.36
CA LYS A 56 -6.06 14.66 4.13
C LYS A 56 -5.64 14.04 5.46
N ARG A 57 -5.75 12.71 5.57
CA ARG A 57 -5.21 12.00 6.73
C ARG A 57 -3.70 11.79 6.59
N VAL A 58 -2.97 12.16 7.63
CA VAL A 58 -1.51 12.08 7.73
C VAL A 58 -1.12 11.38 9.02
N HIS A 59 -0.32 10.33 8.91
CA HIS A 59 0.31 9.64 10.03
C HIS A 59 1.60 10.37 10.43
N ASN A 60 1.62 10.91 11.63
CA ASN A 60 2.82 11.47 12.24
C ASN A 60 3.47 10.40 13.11
N VAL A 61 4.70 10.00 12.77
CA VAL A 61 5.48 9.06 13.59
C VAL A 61 6.71 9.77 14.12
N ARG A 62 6.94 9.71 15.43
CA ARG A 62 8.13 10.22 16.09
C ARG A 62 9.03 9.06 16.51
N ILE A 63 10.30 9.15 16.14
CA ILE A 63 11.30 8.12 16.40
C ILE A 63 12.49 8.76 17.12
N LEU A 64 12.90 8.15 18.22
CA LEU A 64 14.20 8.34 18.83
C LEU A 64 15.21 7.49 18.04
N THR A 65 16.06 8.15 17.26
CA THR A 65 17.11 7.49 16.50
C THR A 65 18.19 6.96 17.42
N ASN A 66 19.01 6.03 16.91
CA ASN A 66 20.15 5.48 17.65
C ASN A 66 21.20 6.55 17.99
N GLU A 67 21.18 7.70 17.30
CA GLU A 67 22.00 8.88 17.60
C GLU A 67 21.45 9.72 18.77
N GLY A 68 20.33 9.30 19.39
CA GLY A 68 19.69 10.02 20.49
C GLY A 68 18.84 11.22 20.07
N LYS A 69 18.53 11.36 18.76
CA LYS A 69 17.74 12.49 18.25
C LYS A 69 16.30 12.07 17.98
N VAL A 70 15.35 12.96 18.25
CA VAL A 70 13.95 12.74 17.88
C VAL A 70 13.67 13.27 16.48
N ARG A 71 13.26 12.39 15.57
CA ARG A 71 12.84 12.74 14.21
C ARG A 71 11.35 12.49 14.04
N ARG A 72 10.68 13.39 13.31
CA ARG A 72 9.25 13.26 12.95
C ARG A 72 9.13 12.91 11.47
N LEU A 73 8.43 11.82 11.17
CA LEU A 73 8.00 11.45 9.82
C LEU A 73 6.51 11.76 9.65
N ARG A 74 6.15 12.30 8.49
CA ARG A 74 4.76 12.49 8.05
C ARG A 74 4.52 11.56 6.87
N ILE A 75 3.53 10.69 6.98
CA ILE A 75 3.20 9.69 5.97
C ILE A 75 1.74 9.89 5.60
N ASN A 76 1.44 10.11 4.33
CA ASN A 76 0.05 10.27 3.89
C ASN A 76 -0.68 8.93 4.03
N ALA A 77 -1.87 8.94 4.59
CA ALA A 77 -2.70 7.75 4.74
C ALA A 77 -3.34 7.35 3.40
N GLU A 78 -3.74 8.34 2.61
CA GLU A 78 -4.41 8.16 1.34
C GLU A 78 -3.39 7.90 0.23
N GLY A 79 -3.46 6.72 -0.39
CA GLY A 79 -2.69 6.40 -1.59
C GLY A 79 -1.34 5.69 -1.33
N GLY A 80 -1.41 4.44 -0.89
CA GLY A 80 -0.28 3.50 -0.90
C GLY A 80 0.18 3.08 -2.31
N ARG A 81 0.11 3.94 -3.35
CA ARG A 81 0.77 3.62 -4.63
C ARG A 81 2.29 3.79 -4.44
N ARG A 82 2.96 2.65 -4.21
CA ARG A 82 4.42 2.38 -4.19
C ARG A 82 5.08 2.15 -2.82
N GLN A 83 4.53 1.26 -1.99
CA GLN A 83 5.38 0.50 -1.06
C GLN A 83 4.86 -0.92 -0.79
N HIS A 84 4.26 -1.57 -1.81
CA HIS A 84 4.25 -3.03 -1.86
C HIS A 84 5.57 -3.49 -2.47
N ASN A 85 6.64 -3.51 -1.68
CA ASN A 85 7.76 -4.41 -1.94
C ASN A 85 7.85 -5.38 -0.77
N GLY A 86 6.90 -6.32 -0.75
CA GLY A 86 7.08 -7.55 -0.01
C GLY A 86 7.82 -8.52 -0.91
N ARG A 87 8.96 -9.04 -0.48
CA ARG A 87 9.08 -10.42 0.04
C ARG A 87 10.53 -10.92 -0.05
N ARG A 88 11.00 -11.32 1.13
CA ARG A 88 12.09 -12.27 1.44
C ARG A 88 13.52 -11.77 1.27
#